data_AF-A0A444R7N4-F1
#
_entry.id   AF-A0A444R7N4-F1
#
_cell.length_a   1.000
_cell.length_b   1.000
_cell.length_c   1.000
_cell.angle_alpha   90.00
_cell.angle_beta   90.00
_cell.angle_gamma   90.00
#
_symmetry.space_group_name_H-M   'P 1'
#
loop_
_entity.id
_entity.type
_entity.pdbx_description
1 polymer ?
#
loop_
_entity_poly.entity_id
_entity_poly.type
_entity_poly.pdbx_seq_one_letter_code
_entity_poly.pdbx_strand_id
1 'polypeptide(L)'
;RFRDIQAQPRKIISSPTWSGLESDHVSYNAGYTNVHELIPWRTLSGRQQLYQDHPWMRAFGESLVAYRPPIDTRSVSEMRQIPPNGFPEKALNFLTPHQKWGIHSTYSENLLMLTLSRGGPIVWISETDARELTIVDNDWVEVFNANGALTARAVVSQRVPPGMTMMYHAQERIMNIPGSEVTGMRGGIHNSVTRVCPKPTHMIGGYAQLAWGFNYYGTVGSNRDEFIMIRKMKNVNWLDDEGRDQVQEAKK
;
A
#
# COMPACT_ATOMS: atom_id res chain seq x y z
N ARG A 1 -18.36 -15.26 32.48
CA ARG A 1 -18.38 -15.09 31.01
C ARG A 1 -17.13 -14.38 30.50
N PHE A 2 -16.86 -13.09 30.83
CA PHE A 2 -15.58 -12.47 30.45
C PHE A 2 -14.38 -13.06 31.22
N ARG A 3 -14.52 -13.29 32.54
CA ARG A 3 -13.44 -13.91 33.35
C ARG A 3 -12.98 -15.28 32.83
N ASP A 4 -13.87 -16.01 32.16
CA ASP A 4 -13.55 -17.35 31.64
C ASP A 4 -12.57 -17.28 30.46
N ILE A 5 -12.66 -16.26 29.60
CA ILE A 5 -11.70 -16.05 28.49
C ILE A 5 -10.36 -15.48 28.98
N GLN A 6 -10.32 -14.87 30.17
CA GLN A 6 -9.05 -14.48 30.81
C GLN A 6 -8.29 -15.71 31.30
N ALA A 7 -9.00 -16.75 31.76
CA ALA A 7 -8.38 -18.00 32.21
C ALA A 7 -7.81 -18.81 31.05
N GLN A 8 -8.55 -18.93 29.94
CA GLN A 8 -8.09 -19.57 28.71
C GLN A 8 -8.97 -19.15 27.52
N PRO A 9 -8.40 -18.91 26.31
CA PRO A 9 -9.18 -18.62 25.12
C PRO A 9 -10.30 -19.64 24.87
N ARG A 10 -11.43 -19.19 24.34
CA ARG A 10 -12.60 -20.03 24.04
C ARG A 10 -12.89 -20.00 22.56
N LYS A 11 -13.13 -21.17 21.97
CA LYS A 11 -13.69 -21.30 20.63
C LYS A 11 -15.11 -20.73 20.64
N ILE A 12 -15.46 -20.01 19.58
CA ILE A 12 -16.80 -19.45 19.39
C ILE A 12 -17.77 -20.54 18.90
N ILE A 13 -19.05 -20.18 18.76
CA ILE A 13 -20.10 -21.07 18.28
C ILE A 13 -20.45 -20.80 16.83
N SER A 14 -20.94 -21.82 16.13
CA SER A 14 -21.58 -21.64 14.83
C SER A 14 -22.74 -20.65 14.96
N SER A 15 -22.78 -19.66 14.07
CA SER A 15 -23.77 -18.58 14.08
C SER A 15 -24.23 -18.28 12.65
N PRO A 16 -25.54 -17.98 12.43
CA PRO A 16 -26.04 -17.60 11.11
C PRO A 16 -25.47 -16.24 10.62
N THR A 17 -24.75 -15.51 11.47
CA THR A 17 -23.95 -14.34 11.06
C THR A 17 -22.86 -14.71 10.05
N TRP A 18 -22.35 -15.95 10.11
CA TRP A 18 -21.25 -16.45 9.30
C TRP A 18 -21.69 -17.62 8.41
N SER A 19 -20.84 -18.03 7.46
CA SER A 19 -21.16 -19.09 6.49
C SER A 19 -20.30 -20.35 6.61
N GLY A 20 -19.53 -20.48 7.68
CA GLY A 20 -18.78 -21.69 8.04
C GLY A 20 -19.25 -22.27 9.37
N LEU A 21 -18.72 -23.45 9.70
CA LEU A 21 -19.05 -24.18 10.93
C LEU A 21 -17.87 -24.15 11.91
N GLU A 22 -18.18 -23.86 13.18
CA GLU A 22 -17.32 -24.17 14.30
C GLU A 22 -17.58 -25.62 14.72
N SER A 23 -16.71 -26.52 14.27
CA SER A 23 -16.83 -27.96 14.51
C SER A 23 -15.48 -28.56 14.90
N ASP A 24 -15.50 -29.68 15.61
CA ASP A 24 -14.30 -30.45 15.95
C ASP A 24 -13.95 -31.48 14.86
N HIS A 25 -14.81 -31.63 13.84
CA HIS A 25 -14.63 -32.57 12.73
C HIS A 25 -14.35 -31.89 11.39
N VAL A 26 -14.76 -30.62 11.23
CA VAL A 26 -14.50 -29.84 10.01
C VAL A 26 -14.04 -28.45 10.41
N SER A 27 -12.96 -27.99 9.78
CA SER A 27 -12.48 -26.62 9.97
C SER A 27 -13.46 -25.62 9.36
N TYR A 28 -13.54 -24.43 9.94
CA TYR A 28 -14.35 -23.34 9.38
C TYR A 28 -13.99 -23.08 7.91
N ASN A 29 -14.99 -23.07 7.03
CA ASN A 29 -14.86 -22.78 5.61
C ASN A 29 -15.98 -21.83 5.17
N ALA A 30 -15.64 -20.67 4.61
CA ALA A 30 -16.64 -19.69 4.19
C ALA A 30 -17.45 -20.21 2.99
N GLY A 31 -18.78 -20.13 3.08
CA GLY A 31 -19.69 -20.66 2.06
C GLY A 31 -20.11 -22.11 2.31
N TYR A 32 -19.58 -22.75 3.35
CA TYR A 32 -19.95 -24.12 3.71
C TYR A 32 -21.46 -24.27 3.92
N THR A 33 -22.09 -23.40 4.71
CA THR A 33 -23.54 -23.47 4.96
C THR A 33 -24.36 -23.15 3.71
N ASN A 34 -23.84 -22.31 2.81
CA ASN A 34 -24.51 -22.07 1.53
C ASN A 34 -24.59 -23.33 0.67
N VAL A 35 -23.53 -24.14 0.68
CA VAL A 35 -23.44 -25.38 -0.10
C VAL A 35 -24.18 -26.53 0.57
N HIS A 36 -24.01 -26.73 1.88
CA HIS A 36 -24.50 -27.93 2.58
C HIS A 36 -25.87 -27.74 3.25
N GLU A 37 -26.17 -26.53 3.72
CA GLU A 37 -27.45 -26.19 4.36
C GLU A 37 -28.42 -25.49 3.39
N LEU A 38 -28.02 -25.35 2.11
CA LEU A 38 -28.81 -24.75 1.04
C LEU A 38 -29.28 -23.31 1.34
N ILE A 39 -28.57 -22.60 2.20
CA ILE A 39 -28.84 -21.20 2.52
C ILE A 39 -28.42 -20.34 1.32
N PRO A 40 -29.30 -19.51 0.72
CA PRO A 40 -28.92 -18.66 -0.39
C PRO A 40 -27.81 -17.67 -0.05
N TRP A 41 -26.96 -17.35 -1.04
CA TRP A 41 -26.15 -16.13 -0.93
C TRP A 41 -27.08 -14.91 -0.97
N ARG A 42 -26.70 -13.82 -0.29
CA ARG A 42 -27.49 -12.58 -0.29
C ARG A 42 -27.24 -11.78 -1.57
N THR A 43 -27.51 -12.40 -2.71
CA THR A 43 -27.37 -11.87 -4.07
C THR A 43 -28.72 -11.89 -4.77
N LEU A 44 -28.84 -11.15 -5.87
CA LEU A 44 -30.08 -11.06 -6.65
C LEU A 44 -30.62 -12.44 -7.08
N SER A 45 -29.73 -13.37 -7.42
CA SER A 45 -30.10 -14.73 -7.86
C SER A 45 -30.13 -15.77 -6.72
N GLY A 46 -29.73 -15.40 -5.50
CA GLY A 46 -29.52 -16.34 -4.39
C GLY A 46 -28.28 -17.24 -4.54
N ARG A 47 -27.47 -17.06 -5.59
CA ARG A 47 -26.29 -17.88 -5.95
C ARG A 47 -25.04 -17.02 -6.06
N GLN A 48 -23.89 -17.66 -6.23
CA GLN A 48 -22.66 -16.95 -6.62
C GLN A 48 -22.92 -16.22 -7.95
N GLN A 49 -22.90 -14.88 -7.92
CA GLN A 49 -23.38 -14.06 -9.03
C GLN A 49 -22.25 -13.69 -9.99
N LEU A 50 -22.14 -14.45 -11.08
CA LEU A 50 -21.14 -14.22 -12.13
C LEU A 50 -21.47 -12.98 -12.97
N TYR A 51 -22.76 -12.72 -13.21
CA TYR A 51 -23.23 -11.59 -14.02
C TYR A 51 -23.76 -10.45 -13.16
N GLN A 52 -23.14 -9.27 -13.27
CA GLN A 52 -23.49 -8.06 -12.54
C GLN A 52 -24.34 -7.15 -13.44
N ASP A 53 -25.66 -7.23 -13.31
CA ASP A 53 -26.61 -6.64 -14.25
C ASP A 53 -27.08 -5.22 -13.90
N HIS A 54 -26.65 -4.68 -12.75
CA HIS A 54 -26.92 -3.29 -12.38
C HIS A 54 -26.52 -2.32 -13.51
N PRO A 55 -27.31 -1.28 -13.83
CA PRO A 55 -27.03 -0.38 -14.95
C PRO A 55 -25.60 0.18 -14.98
N TRP A 56 -25.05 0.57 -13.82
CA TRP A 56 -23.66 1.03 -13.72
C TRP A 56 -22.65 -0.10 -14.00
N MET A 57 -22.87 -1.31 -13.50
CA MET A 57 -21.96 -2.43 -13.78
C MET A 57 -21.89 -2.71 -15.28
N ARG A 58 -23.04 -2.69 -15.97
CA ARG A 58 -23.08 -2.82 -17.44
C ARG A 58 -22.42 -1.64 -18.14
N ALA A 59 -22.75 -0.41 -17.77
CA ALA A 59 -22.24 0.80 -18.42
C ALA A 59 -20.73 0.98 -18.24
N PHE A 60 -20.19 0.62 -17.06
CA PHE A 60 -18.76 0.62 -16.80
C PHE A 60 -18.05 -0.62 -17.36
N GLY A 61 -18.74 -1.57 -18.01
CA GLY A 61 -18.14 -2.75 -18.63
C GLY A 61 -17.68 -3.83 -17.63
N GLU A 62 -18.35 -3.94 -16.48
CA GLU A 62 -18.07 -4.89 -15.38
C GLU A 62 -19.20 -5.91 -15.18
N SER A 63 -20.05 -6.11 -16.18
CA SER A 63 -21.12 -7.10 -16.09
C SER A 63 -20.61 -8.53 -16.04
N LEU A 64 -19.45 -8.79 -16.63
CA LEU A 64 -18.63 -10.00 -16.46
C LEU A 64 -17.19 -9.60 -16.17
N VAL A 65 -16.40 -10.55 -15.67
CA VAL A 65 -14.95 -10.36 -15.48
C VAL A 65 -14.28 -10.09 -16.84
N ALA A 66 -13.40 -9.10 -16.86
CA ALA A 66 -12.56 -8.78 -18.01
C ALA A 66 -11.19 -8.28 -17.53
N TYR A 67 -10.16 -8.46 -18.35
CA TYR A 67 -8.88 -7.83 -18.10
C TYR A 67 -9.04 -6.31 -18.11
N ARG A 68 -8.41 -5.64 -17.13
CA ARG A 68 -8.24 -4.19 -17.13
C ARG A 68 -6.81 -3.85 -16.78
N PRO A 69 -6.14 -3.00 -17.57
CA PRO A 69 -4.81 -2.53 -17.22
C PRO A 69 -4.87 -1.63 -15.97
N PRO A 70 -3.74 -1.45 -15.27
CA PRO A 70 -3.60 -0.40 -14.27
C PRO A 70 -4.01 0.97 -14.82
N ILE A 71 -4.63 1.80 -13.99
CA ILE A 71 -5.01 3.15 -14.40
C ILE A 71 -3.78 4.06 -14.49
N ASP A 72 -3.80 5.04 -15.38
CA ASP A 72 -2.82 6.13 -15.36
C ASP A 72 -3.30 7.21 -14.37
N THR A 73 -2.59 7.34 -13.25
CA THR A 73 -2.89 8.34 -12.21
C THR A 73 -2.45 9.74 -12.61
N ARG A 74 -1.62 9.87 -13.67
CA ARG A 74 -1.01 11.11 -14.17
C ARG A 74 -0.15 11.87 -13.16
N SER A 75 0.15 11.25 -12.03
CA SER A 75 0.86 11.90 -10.92
C SER A 75 2.30 12.27 -11.27
N VAL A 76 2.92 11.56 -12.22
CA VAL A 76 4.26 11.88 -12.72
C VAL A 76 4.20 12.79 -13.95
N SER A 77 3.32 12.51 -14.91
CA SER A 77 3.24 13.25 -16.18
C SER A 77 2.69 14.67 -16.03
N GLU A 78 1.81 14.91 -15.06
CA GLU A 78 1.22 16.23 -14.79
C GLU A 78 1.83 16.92 -13.55
N MET A 79 2.94 16.39 -13.01
CA MET A 79 3.62 17.05 -11.89
C MET A 79 4.24 18.37 -12.33
N ARG A 80 4.22 19.36 -11.43
CA ARG A 80 4.95 20.61 -11.66
C ARG A 80 6.45 20.32 -11.82
N GLN A 81 7.13 21.13 -12.62
CA GLN A 81 8.57 20.98 -12.79
C GLN A 81 9.28 21.10 -11.44
N ILE A 82 10.05 20.06 -11.11
CA ILE A 82 10.92 20.02 -9.93
C ILE A 82 12.35 20.27 -10.41
N PRO A 83 13.08 21.22 -9.81
CA PRO A 83 14.48 21.44 -10.16
C PRO A 83 15.32 20.16 -9.98
N PRO A 84 16.17 19.80 -10.96
CA PRO A 84 17.05 18.66 -10.83
C PRO A 84 18.06 18.92 -9.71
N ASN A 85 18.36 17.91 -8.88
CA ASN A 85 19.40 18.00 -7.85
C ASN A 85 20.79 17.59 -8.37
N GLY A 86 20.89 17.21 -9.65
CA GLY A 86 22.11 16.77 -10.32
C GLY A 86 22.23 15.25 -10.48
N PHE A 87 21.35 14.46 -9.84
CA PHE A 87 21.26 13.02 -10.07
C PHE A 87 20.18 12.68 -11.11
N PRO A 88 20.33 11.55 -11.84
CA PRO A 88 19.28 11.06 -12.73
C PRO A 88 18.00 10.73 -11.97
N GLU A 89 16.86 10.84 -12.64
CA GLU A 89 15.54 10.54 -12.10
C GLU A 89 14.82 9.54 -13.02
N LYS A 90 14.02 8.62 -12.45
CA LYS A 90 13.29 7.62 -13.22
C LYS A 90 11.90 7.40 -12.65
N ALA A 91 10.93 7.23 -13.55
CA ALA A 91 9.57 6.85 -13.19
C ALA A 91 9.51 5.33 -12.91
N LEU A 92 8.98 4.93 -11.74
CA LEU A 92 8.78 3.53 -11.37
C LEU A 92 7.39 3.33 -10.76
N ASN A 93 6.82 2.12 -10.93
CA ASN A 93 5.58 1.76 -10.23
C ASN A 93 5.83 1.66 -8.72
N PHE A 94 4.99 2.31 -7.91
CA PHE A 94 5.15 2.43 -6.48
C PHE A 94 4.25 1.44 -5.72
N LEU A 95 4.85 0.36 -5.21
CA LEU A 95 4.14 -0.68 -4.48
C LEU A 95 4.34 -0.54 -2.97
N THR A 96 3.28 -0.80 -2.22
CA THR A 96 3.25 -0.68 -0.75
C THR A 96 2.77 -1.98 -0.07
N PRO A 97 3.46 -3.12 -0.29
CA PRO A 97 3.14 -4.36 0.43
C PRO A 97 3.39 -4.22 1.93
N HIS A 98 2.71 -4.98 2.79
CA HIS A 98 2.89 -4.84 4.24
C HIS A 98 4.27 -5.25 4.72
N GLN A 99 4.85 -4.47 5.64
CA GLN A 99 6.20 -4.68 6.12
C GLN A 99 6.37 -5.92 7.00
N LYS A 100 7.60 -6.44 7.04
CA LYS A 100 8.00 -7.53 7.94
C LYS A 100 8.26 -7.05 9.38
N TRP A 101 8.59 -5.77 9.54
CA TRP A 101 9.18 -5.21 10.76
C TRP A 101 8.19 -4.35 11.55
N GLY A 102 6.89 -4.65 11.43
CA GLY A 102 5.83 -3.90 12.10
C GLY A 102 4.46 -4.32 11.59
N ILE A 103 3.42 -3.88 12.27
CA ILE A 103 2.02 -4.05 11.84
C ILE A 103 1.46 -2.67 11.57
N HIS A 104 1.41 -2.29 10.29
CA HIS A 104 1.25 -0.89 9.89
C HIS A 104 2.38 -0.04 10.52
N SER A 105 2.08 1.13 11.09
CA SER A 105 3.05 1.93 11.84
C SER A 105 3.28 1.44 13.26
N THR A 106 2.39 0.59 13.80
CA THR A 106 2.62 -0.02 15.12
C THR A 106 3.90 -0.86 15.07
N TYR A 107 4.79 -0.60 16.03
CA TYR A 107 6.14 -1.15 16.14
C TYR A 107 7.17 -0.62 15.14
N SER A 108 6.83 0.35 14.28
CA SER A 108 7.80 0.91 13.32
C SER A 108 8.94 1.67 14.00
N GLU A 109 8.66 2.26 15.17
CA GLU A 109 9.61 2.93 16.06
C GLU A 109 10.19 2.01 17.15
N ASN A 110 9.71 0.77 17.23
CA ASN A 110 10.22 -0.18 18.20
C ASN A 110 11.70 -0.50 17.90
N LEU A 111 12.56 -0.27 18.89
CA LEU A 111 14.00 -0.44 18.72
C LEU A 111 14.41 -1.84 18.24
N LEU A 112 13.72 -2.91 18.67
CA LEU A 112 14.01 -4.27 18.21
C LEU A 112 13.72 -4.39 16.70
N MET A 113 12.59 -3.86 16.25
CA MET A 113 12.22 -3.89 14.83
C MET A 113 13.12 -2.99 13.98
N LEU A 114 13.51 -1.82 14.49
CA LEU A 114 14.48 -0.94 13.85
C LEU A 114 15.85 -1.64 13.70
N THR A 115 16.30 -2.33 14.76
CA THR A 115 17.59 -3.03 14.77
C THR A 115 17.61 -4.25 13.84
N LEU A 116 16.52 -5.03 13.79
CA LEU A 116 16.38 -6.19 12.90
C LEU A 116 16.10 -5.83 11.44
N SER A 117 15.65 -4.60 11.20
CA SER A 117 15.38 -4.08 9.87
C SER A 117 16.62 -3.36 9.31
N ARG A 118 16.45 -2.11 8.89
CA ARG A 118 17.50 -1.22 8.40
C ARG A 118 17.51 0.09 9.19
N GLY A 119 16.90 0.16 10.37
CA GLY A 119 17.01 1.32 11.27
C GLY A 119 16.22 2.57 10.86
N GLY A 120 15.15 2.42 10.07
CA GLY A 120 14.29 3.53 9.65
C GLY A 120 13.66 3.32 8.27
N PRO A 121 13.03 4.36 7.69
CA PRO A 121 12.39 4.30 6.39
C PRO A 121 13.30 3.87 5.26
N ILE A 122 12.86 2.83 4.54
CA ILE A 122 13.55 2.23 3.40
C ILE A 122 12.60 1.99 2.22
N VAL A 123 13.17 2.10 1.01
CA VAL A 123 12.53 1.82 -0.28
C VAL A 123 13.36 0.77 -1.02
N TRP A 124 12.73 -0.31 -1.47
CA TRP A 124 13.38 -1.39 -2.21
C TRP A 124 13.35 -1.14 -3.70
N ILE A 125 14.50 -1.27 -4.35
CA ILE A 125 14.68 -1.03 -5.79
C ILE A 125 15.48 -2.17 -6.43
N SER A 126 15.22 -2.44 -7.72
CA SER A 126 15.98 -3.42 -8.48
C SER A 126 17.45 -3.01 -8.63
N GLU A 127 18.35 -3.99 -8.79
CA GLU A 127 19.76 -3.70 -9.08
C GLU A 127 19.95 -2.94 -10.40
N THR A 128 19.10 -3.22 -11.39
CA THR A 128 19.13 -2.55 -12.70
C THR A 128 18.74 -1.08 -12.57
N ASP A 129 17.60 -0.78 -11.95
CA ASP A 129 17.14 0.60 -11.78
C ASP A 129 18.07 1.39 -10.86
N ALA A 130 18.59 0.77 -9.80
CA ALA A 130 19.56 1.40 -8.91
C ALA A 130 20.85 1.78 -9.64
N ARG A 131 21.36 0.91 -10.52
CA ARG A 131 22.56 1.17 -11.33
C ARG A 131 22.34 2.33 -12.31
N GLU A 132 21.22 2.33 -13.02
CA GLU A 132 20.85 3.44 -13.92
C GLU A 132 20.74 4.78 -13.18
N LEU A 133 20.25 4.75 -11.94
CA LEU A 133 20.08 5.93 -11.10
C LEU A 133 21.32 6.29 -10.28
N THR A 134 22.42 5.54 -10.41
CA THR A 134 23.65 5.71 -9.59
C THR A 134 23.42 5.61 -8.08
N ILE A 135 22.42 4.83 -7.67
CA ILE A 135 22.06 4.53 -6.27
C ILE A 135 22.82 3.28 -5.82
N VAL A 136 23.55 3.37 -4.72
CA VAL A 136 24.10 2.18 -4.05
C VAL A 136 23.23 1.76 -2.87
N ASP A 137 23.37 0.51 -2.43
CA ASP A 137 22.63 0.03 -1.25
C ASP A 137 22.83 0.98 -0.06
N ASN A 138 21.73 1.32 0.61
CA ASN A 138 21.67 2.22 1.75
C ASN A 138 21.89 3.72 1.48
N ASP A 139 22.04 4.16 0.22
CA ASP A 139 22.04 5.60 -0.13
C ASP A 139 20.69 6.23 0.25
N TRP A 140 20.70 7.52 0.60
CA TRP A 140 19.49 8.33 0.72
C TRP A 140 18.89 8.58 -0.66
N VAL A 141 17.58 8.33 -0.76
CA VAL A 141 16.78 8.52 -1.97
C VAL A 141 15.56 9.37 -1.64
N GLU A 142 15.10 10.10 -2.65
CA GLU A 142 13.88 10.87 -2.60
C GLU A 142 12.91 10.30 -3.64
N VAL A 143 11.66 10.13 -3.22
CA VAL A 143 10.57 9.58 -4.02
C VAL A 143 9.43 10.58 -4.02
N PHE A 144 8.94 10.96 -5.19
CA PHE A 144 8.00 12.07 -5.31
C PHE A 144 7.12 11.97 -6.56
N ASN A 145 5.99 12.68 -6.54
CA ASN A 145 5.12 12.93 -7.69
C ASN A 145 4.27 14.19 -7.40
N ALA A 146 3.24 14.44 -8.19
CA ALA A 146 2.34 15.60 -8.01
C ALA A 146 1.65 15.66 -6.63
N ASN A 147 1.55 14.54 -5.91
CA ASN A 147 0.89 14.50 -4.60
C ASN A 147 1.80 14.96 -3.46
N GLY A 148 3.12 14.75 -3.58
CA GLY A 148 4.08 15.07 -2.54
C GLY A 148 5.42 14.34 -2.69
N ALA A 149 6.20 14.30 -1.62
CA ALA A 149 7.53 13.67 -1.59
C ALA A 149 7.79 12.95 -0.27
N LEU A 150 8.67 11.95 -0.32
CA LEU A 150 9.20 11.22 0.84
C LEU A 150 10.70 11.00 0.68
N THR A 151 11.38 10.85 1.81
CA THR A 151 12.82 10.52 1.87
C THR A 151 13.00 9.21 2.62
N ALA A 152 13.92 8.38 2.15
CA ALA A 152 14.20 7.06 2.71
C ALA A 152 15.60 6.61 2.28
N ARG A 153 16.07 5.47 2.79
CA ARG A 153 17.26 4.79 2.24
C ARG A 153 16.88 3.70 1.24
N ALA A 154 17.74 3.46 0.27
CA ALA A 154 17.55 2.39 -0.70
C ALA A 154 17.90 1.02 -0.10
N VAL A 155 17.11 0.01 -0.42
CA VAL A 155 17.51 -1.40 -0.35
C VAL A 155 17.61 -1.94 -1.77
N VAL A 156 18.83 -2.15 -2.24
CA VAL A 156 19.09 -2.63 -3.60
C VAL A 156 19.09 -4.16 -3.58
N SER A 157 18.28 -4.78 -4.43
CA SER A 157 18.11 -6.24 -4.39
C SER A 157 17.66 -6.83 -5.71
N GLN A 158 18.35 -7.87 -6.20
CA GLN A 158 17.99 -8.69 -7.36
C GLN A 158 16.53 -9.16 -7.38
N ARG A 159 15.94 -9.47 -6.21
CA ARG A 159 14.56 -9.99 -6.13
C ARG A 159 13.48 -8.99 -6.59
N VAL A 160 13.81 -7.70 -6.68
CA VAL A 160 12.90 -6.66 -7.14
C VAL A 160 13.04 -6.60 -8.67
N PRO A 161 11.97 -6.86 -9.44
CA PRO A 161 12.05 -6.77 -10.90
C PRO A 161 12.19 -5.30 -11.35
N PRO A 162 12.91 -5.02 -12.44
CA PRO A 162 13.03 -3.66 -12.97
C PRO A 162 11.69 -3.03 -13.32
N GLY A 163 11.58 -1.71 -13.14
CA GLY A 163 10.36 -0.94 -13.44
C GLY A 163 9.37 -0.80 -12.27
N MET A 164 9.65 -1.42 -11.13
CA MET A 164 8.90 -1.23 -9.89
C MET A 164 9.80 -0.94 -8.70
N THR A 165 9.20 -0.33 -7.68
CA THR A 165 9.81 -0.11 -6.38
C THR A 165 8.83 -0.53 -5.28
N MET A 166 9.36 -0.93 -4.12
CA MET A 166 8.54 -1.30 -2.96
C MET A 166 8.95 -0.49 -1.73
N MET A 167 8.09 0.41 -1.28
CA MET A 167 8.18 0.94 0.08
C MET A 167 7.18 0.18 0.94
N TYR A 168 7.68 -0.78 1.74
CA TYR A 168 6.80 -1.57 2.58
C TYR A 168 5.94 -0.68 3.50
N HIS A 169 4.64 -1.01 3.58
CA HIS A 169 3.58 -0.18 4.12
C HIS A 169 3.79 0.14 5.60
N ALA A 170 3.71 1.46 5.82
CA ALA A 170 3.70 2.24 7.06
C ALA A 170 4.99 2.19 7.91
N GLN A 171 6.06 2.75 7.36
CA GLN A 171 7.23 3.21 8.12
C GLN A 171 6.96 4.67 8.51
N GLU A 172 6.64 4.92 9.79
CA GLU A 172 6.08 6.19 10.30
C GLU A 172 7.03 7.40 10.16
N ARG A 173 6.47 8.62 10.20
CA ARG A 173 7.20 9.89 9.97
C ARG A 173 7.95 10.43 11.20
N ILE A 174 8.50 9.56 12.05
CA ILE A 174 9.08 9.96 13.35
C ILE A 174 10.52 9.50 13.59
N MET A 175 11.03 8.52 12.84
CA MET A 175 12.38 7.98 13.04
C MET A 175 13.22 8.08 11.76
N ASN A 176 14.41 8.67 11.86
CA ASN A 176 15.46 8.61 10.83
C ASN A 176 15.00 9.09 9.44
N ILE A 177 14.45 10.31 9.38
CA ILE A 177 13.96 10.93 8.14
C ILE A 177 14.61 12.31 7.99
N PRO A 178 15.42 12.56 6.95
CA PRO A 178 15.95 13.89 6.67
C PRO A 178 14.89 14.80 6.02
N GLY A 179 15.23 16.07 5.85
CA GLY A 179 14.48 17.00 5.01
C GLY A 179 14.43 16.56 3.55
N SER A 180 13.36 16.94 2.86
CA SER A 180 13.15 16.69 1.43
C SER A 180 13.71 17.85 0.60
N GLU A 181 14.48 17.53 -0.44
CA GLU A 181 14.99 18.52 -1.40
C GLU A 181 13.86 19.04 -2.31
N VAL A 182 12.79 18.26 -2.51
CA VAL A 182 11.61 18.67 -3.30
C VAL A 182 10.75 19.69 -2.55
N THR A 183 10.48 19.46 -1.27
CA THR A 183 9.48 20.24 -0.51
C THR A 183 10.09 21.29 0.41
N GLY A 184 11.37 21.17 0.76
CA GLY A 184 12.02 22.00 1.78
C GLY A 184 11.51 21.73 3.21
N MET A 185 10.68 20.69 3.40
CA MET A 185 10.15 20.28 4.70
C MET A 185 10.76 18.93 5.12
N ARG A 186 10.47 18.45 6.34
CA ARG A 186 10.75 17.05 6.72
C ARG A 186 10.23 16.10 5.65
N GLY A 187 11.00 15.08 5.26
CA GLY A 187 10.53 14.06 4.32
C GLY A 187 9.18 13.46 4.70
N GLY A 188 8.34 13.18 3.71
CA GLY A 188 7.04 12.55 3.89
C GLY A 188 7.10 11.03 4.11
N ILE A 189 5.98 10.38 3.87
CA ILE A 189 5.77 8.93 4.02
C ILE A 189 5.28 8.32 2.71
N HIS A 190 5.15 6.99 2.65
CA HIS A 190 4.60 6.30 1.47
C HIS A 190 3.26 6.87 0.97
N ASN A 191 2.36 7.31 1.86
CA ASN A 191 1.09 7.91 1.44
C ASN A 191 1.20 9.37 0.99
N SER A 192 2.33 10.05 1.20
CA SER A 192 2.58 11.40 0.69
C SER A 192 2.63 11.45 -0.84
N VAL A 193 2.88 10.32 -1.50
CA VAL A 193 2.89 10.20 -2.97
C VAL A 193 1.61 9.54 -3.52
N THR A 194 0.59 9.33 -2.68
CA THR A 194 -0.67 8.71 -3.11
C THR A 194 -1.84 9.67 -3.01
N ARG A 195 -2.89 9.44 -3.79
CA ARG A 195 -4.16 10.18 -3.69
C ARG A 195 -5.36 9.26 -3.90
N VAL A 196 -6.44 9.52 -3.15
CA VAL A 196 -7.70 8.79 -3.32
C VAL A 196 -8.28 9.04 -4.72
N CYS A 197 -8.57 7.96 -5.45
CA CYS A 197 -9.27 7.97 -6.73
C CYS A 197 -10.43 6.96 -6.66
N PRO A 198 -11.67 7.40 -6.40
CA PRO A 198 -12.77 6.48 -6.21
C PRO A 198 -13.23 5.88 -7.54
N LYS A 199 -13.69 4.63 -7.49
CA LYS A 199 -14.25 3.91 -8.64
C LYS A 199 -15.78 3.94 -8.58
N PRO A 200 -16.49 4.42 -9.62
CA PRO A 200 -17.95 4.55 -9.58
C PRO A 200 -18.71 3.25 -9.29
N THR A 201 -18.22 2.08 -9.74
CA THR A 201 -18.89 0.80 -9.46
C THR A 201 -18.96 0.47 -7.97
N HIS A 202 -18.11 1.07 -7.12
CA HIS A 202 -18.15 0.93 -5.67
C HIS A 202 -19.11 1.90 -4.97
N MET A 203 -19.85 2.72 -5.72
CA MET A 203 -20.85 3.66 -5.19
C MET A 203 -22.30 3.20 -5.44
N ILE A 204 -22.48 2.04 -6.07
CA ILE A 204 -23.80 1.45 -6.33
C ILE A 204 -24.52 1.21 -4.99
N GLY A 205 -25.81 1.49 -4.96
CA GLY A 205 -26.66 1.25 -3.79
C GLY A 205 -28.07 0.82 -4.19
N GLY A 206 -28.85 0.37 -3.22
CA GLY A 206 -30.27 0.01 -3.44
C GLY A 206 -30.49 -1.20 -4.34
N TYR A 207 -29.51 -2.11 -4.47
CA TYR A 207 -29.59 -3.21 -5.43
C TYR A 207 -29.10 -4.56 -4.88
N ALA A 208 -29.92 -5.19 -4.04
CA ALA A 208 -29.65 -6.50 -3.44
C ALA A 208 -28.25 -6.59 -2.80
N GLN A 209 -27.31 -7.36 -3.35
CA GLN A 209 -25.92 -7.45 -2.86
C GLN A 209 -25.14 -6.14 -2.99
N LEU A 210 -25.52 -5.25 -3.91
CA LEU A 210 -24.93 -3.93 -4.13
C LEU A 210 -25.78 -2.87 -3.38
N ALA A 211 -25.90 -3.06 -2.06
CA ALA A 211 -26.53 -2.12 -1.15
C ALA A 211 -25.53 -1.70 -0.08
N TRP A 212 -25.70 -0.48 0.45
CA TRP A 212 -24.80 0.03 1.47
C TRP A 212 -24.93 -0.73 2.80
N GLY A 213 -23.81 -0.88 3.49
CA GLY A 213 -23.75 -1.30 4.88
C GLY A 213 -22.39 -0.89 5.45
N PHE A 214 -22.32 -0.59 6.74
CA PHE A 214 -21.07 -0.17 7.36
C PHE A 214 -19.98 -1.24 7.21
N ASN A 215 -18.86 -0.89 6.56
CA ASN A 215 -17.77 -1.79 6.14
C ASN A 215 -18.18 -2.94 5.19
N TYR A 216 -19.39 -2.93 4.63
CA TYR A 216 -19.86 -3.90 3.65
C TYR A 216 -19.68 -3.40 2.21
N TYR A 217 -20.05 -2.15 1.92
CA TYR A 217 -19.98 -1.59 0.57
C TYR A 217 -19.62 -0.10 0.60
N GLY A 218 -18.86 0.36 -0.40
CA GLY A 218 -18.38 1.74 -0.51
C GLY A 218 -17.07 1.82 -1.30
N THR A 219 -16.63 3.05 -1.56
CA THR A 219 -15.35 3.30 -2.25
C THR A 219 -14.16 2.76 -1.44
N VAL A 220 -13.10 2.38 -2.14
CA VAL A 220 -11.89 1.77 -1.55
C VAL A 220 -10.66 2.64 -1.79
N GLY A 221 -9.69 2.59 -0.89
CA GLY A 221 -8.41 3.30 -1.00
C GLY A 221 -7.37 2.56 -1.85
N SER A 222 -7.68 2.28 -3.13
CA SER A 222 -6.73 1.67 -4.06
C SER A 222 -5.48 2.55 -4.25
N ASN A 223 -4.30 1.93 -4.35
CA ASN A 223 -3.03 2.65 -4.33
C ASN A 223 -1.88 2.01 -5.13
N ARG A 224 -2.08 0.87 -5.80
CA ARG A 224 -0.99 0.09 -6.42
C ARG A 224 -0.68 0.48 -7.86
N ASP A 225 -1.60 1.21 -8.49
CA ASP A 225 -1.44 1.80 -9.83
C ASP A 225 -0.54 3.03 -9.82
N GLU A 226 -0.14 3.53 -8.64
CA GLU A 226 0.62 4.76 -8.51
C GLU A 226 2.01 4.65 -9.12
N PHE A 227 2.46 5.73 -9.75
CA PHE A 227 3.83 5.90 -10.22
C PHE A 227 4.48 7.07 -9.49
N ILE A 228 5.79 6.97 -9.35
CA ILE A 228 6.63 7.99 -8.72
C ILE A 228 7.85 8.25 -9.56
N MET A 229 8.45 9.43 -9.37
CA MET A 229 9.84 9.68 -9.70
C MET A 229 10.70 9.29 -8.50
N ILE A 230 11.79 8.56 -8.75
CA ILE A 230 12.82 8.27 -7.74
C ILE A 230 14.16 8.84 -8.20
N ARG A 231 14.92 9.38 -7.25
CA ARG A 231 16.30 9.82 -7.46
C ARG A 231 17.14 9.64 -6.19
N LYS A 232 18.45 9.62 -6.36
CA LYS A 232 19.40 9.77 -5.24
C LYS A 232 19.31 11.20 -4.69
N MET A 233 19.30 11.34 -3.37
CA MET A 233 19.38 12.67 -2.72
C MET A 233 20.79 13.24 -2.85
N LYS A 234 20.91 14.56 -2.95
CA LYS A 234 22.21 15.26 -2.88
C LYS A 234 22.49 15.77 -1.48
N ASN A 235 21.63 16.65 -0.96
CA ASN A 235 21.77 17.23 0.37
C ASN A 235 20.88 16.50 1.37
N VAL A 236 21.48 15.99 2.44
CA VAL A 236 20.81 15.31 3.54
C VAL A 236 20.79 16.29 4.72
N ASN A 237 19.84 17.23 4.67
CA ASN A 237 19.67 18.25 5.69
C ASN A 237 18.65 17.77 6.72
N TRP A 238 19.04 17.72 8.00
CA TRP A 238 18.19 17.21 9.06
C TRP A 238 17.19 18.24 9.58
N LEU A 239 17.34 19.53 9.26
CA LEU A 239 16.40 20.59 9.66
C LEU A 239 16.17 20.63 11.19
N ASP A 240 17.22 20.41 11.98
CA ASP A 240 17.20 20.34 13.44
C ASP A 240 18.26 21.23 14.12
N ASP A 241 18.93 22.09 13.35
CA ASP A 241 19.98 23.02 13.80
C ASP A 241 21.20 22.36 14.48
N GLU A 242 21.38 21.04 14.35
CA GLU A 242 22.48 20.33 15.01
C GLU A 242 23.82 20.42 14.28
N GLY A 243 23.85 20.95 13.05
CA GLY A 243 25.06 21.10 12.25
C GLY A 243 25.66 19.76 11.79
N ARG A 244 24.85 18.70 11.72
CA ARG A 244 25.25 17.34 11.33
C ARG A 244 24.70 16.94 9.95
N ASP A 245 24.48 17.90 9.06
CA ASP A 245 24.00 17.64 7.71
C ASP A 245 25.07 16.95 6.85
N GLN A 246 24.65 16.19 5.83
CA GLN A 246 25.54 15.49 4.91
C GLN A 246 25.28 15.84 3.45
N VAL A 247 26.29 15.61 2.60
CA VAL A 247 26.16 15.67 1.15
C VAL A 247 26.55 14.31 0.57
N GLN A 248 25.68 13.73 -0.26
CA GLN A 248 25.99 12.53 -1.02
C GLN A 248 26.60 12.91 -2.36
N GLU A 249 27.88 12.61 -2.53
CA GLU A 249 28.59 12.81 -3.80
C GLU A 249 28.29 11.69 -4.81
N ALA A 250 28.41 12.01 -6.09
CA ALA A 250 28.45 11.00 -7.13
C ALA A 250 29.71 10.14 -6.92
N LYS A 251 29.53 8.82 -6.80
CA LYS A 251 30.69 7.92 -6.81
C LYS A 251 31.30 7.95 -8.22
N LYS A 252 32.60 8.24 -8.29
CA LYS A 252 33.40 8.12 -9.52
C LYS A 252 33.42 6.69 -10.01
#